data_AF-A0A3Q2XVY8-F1
#
_entry.id   AF-A0A3Q2XVY8-F1
#
_cell.length_a   1.000
_cell.length_b   1.000
_cell.length_c   1.000
_cell.angle_alpha   90.00
_cell.angle_beta   90.00
_cell.angle_gamma   90.00
#
_symmetry.space_group_name_H-M   'P 1'
#
loop_
_entity.id
_entity.type
_entity.pdbx_description
1 polymer ?
#
loop_
_entity_poly.entity_id
_entity_poly.type
_entity_poly.pdbx_seq_one_letter_code
_entity_poly.pdbx_strand_id
1 'polypeptide(L)'
;MSAWQGYVDTLMASGICKDAAVVGFCDNKYVWAAHPGGEFAKITPAEIDILASSKDRVTFFTAGLTLGNEKCSVLRDRFNVDNEWSVDIRTKCAGGGPTYNVAVSRASTVMIVVKGNEGIYGGQLNPLAYDMAQHLRKAGY
;
A
#
# COMPACT_ATOMS: atom_id res chain seq x y z
N MET A 1 0.84 22.46 3.90
CA MET A 1 0.71 21.01 3.63
C MET A 1 2.07 20.38 3.79
N SER A 2 2.17 19.20 4.41
CA SER A 2 3.45 18.48 4.48
C SER A 2 3.89 18.09 3.06
N ALA A 3 5.21 18.04 2.82
CA ALA A 3 5.75 17.61 1.52
C ALA A 3 5.21 16.23 1.08
N TRP A 4 4.90 15.37 2.07
CA TRP A 4 4.32 14.04 1.88
C TRP A 4 2.90 14.04 1.30
N GLN A 5 2.09 15.04 1.67
CA GLN A 5 0.74 15.15 1.13
C GLN A 5 0.74 15.39 -0.38
N GLY A 6 1.74 16.11 -0.91
CA GLY A 6 1.88 16.33 -2.36
C GLY A 6 2.06 15.03 -3.16
N TYR A 7 2.72 14.01 -2.59
CA TYR A 7 2.84 12.70 -3.23
C TYR A 7 1.51 11.95 -3.23
N VAL A 8 0.75 12.02 -2.12
CA VAL A 8 -0.60 11.45 -2.05
C VAL A 8 -1.52 12.12 -3.07
N ASP A 9 -1.50 13.44 -3.15
CA ASP A 9 -2.32 14.20 -4.09
C ASP A 9 -1.97 13.85 -5.54
N THR A 10 -0.68 13.64 -5.84
CA THR A 10 -0.22 13.17 -7.16
C THR A 10 -0.75 11.78 -7.49
N LEU A 11 -0.75 10.84 -6.54
CA LEU A 11 -1.31 9.49 -6.73
C LEU A 11 -2.83 9.55 -6.95
N MET A 12 -3.53 10.42 -6.24
CA MET A 12 -4.98 10.61 -6.38
C MET A 12 -5.35 11.31 -7.69
N ALA A 13 -4.49 12.21 -8.20
CA ALA A 13 -4.68 12.89 -9.49
C ALA A 13 -4.70 11.94 -10.70
N SER A 14 -4.25 10.70 -10.54
CA SER A 14 -4.38 9.64 -11.57
C SER A 14 -5.83 9.31 -11.93
N GLY A 15 -6.80 9.62 -11.06
CA GLY A 15 -8.23 9.33 -11.25
C GLY A 15 -8.61 7.86 -11.09
N ILE A 16 -7.63 6.95 -11.00
CA ILE A 16 -7.87 5.51 -10.80
C ILE A 16 -7.79 5.11 -9.33
N CYS A 17 -7.23 5.96 -8.47
CA CYS A 17 -7.10 5.72 -7.04
C CYS A 17 -8.35 6.17 -6.28
N LYS A 18 -8.79 5.32 -5.36
CA LYS A 18 -9.81 5.60 -4.35
C LYS A 18 -9.20 6.08 -3.04
N ASP A 19 -8.03 5.57 -2.70
CA ASP A 19 -7.29 5.90 -1.49
C ASP A 19 -5.78 5.73 -1.75
N ALA A 20 -4.95 6.51 -1.07
CA ALA A 20 -3.51 6.47 -1.18
C ALA A 20 -2.85 6.93 0.12
N ALA A 21 -1.70 6.33 0.47
CA ALA A 21 -0.92 6.72 1.63
C ALA A 21 0.58 6.51 1.43
N VAL A 22 1.36 7.35 2.12
CA VAL A 22 2.80 7.20 2.33
C VAL A 22 3.01 6.77 3.77
N VAL A 23 3.65 5.63 3.95
CA VAL A 23 3.79 4.99 5.27
C VAL A 23 5.26 4.70 5.54
N GLY A 24 5.80 5.20 6.64
CA GLY A 24 7.15 4.83 7.08
C GLY A 24 7.15 3.42 7.65
N PHE A 25 8.20 2.62 7.37
CA PHE A 25 8.27 1.23 7.83
C PHE A 25 9.60 0.83 8.49
N CYS A 26 10.62 1.70 8.47
CA CYS A 26 11.87 1.51 9.19
C CYS A 26 11.78 2.01 10.64
N ASP A 27 12.37 3.17 10.95
CA ASP A 27 12.43 3.70 12.33
C ASP A 27 11.12 4.38 12.74
N ASN A 28 10.42 4.98 11.78
CA ASN A 28 9.22 5.77 11.97
C ASN A 28 8.00 5.05 11.40
N LYS A 29 7.54 4.01 12.11
CA LYS A 29 6.44 3.11 11.69
C LYS A 29 5.06 3.73 11.89
N TYR A 30 4.71 4.72 11.06
CA TYR A 30 3.41 5.35 11.06
C TYR A 30 3.09 5.95 9.69
N VAL A 31 1.84 6.37 9.50
CA VAL A 31 1.37 7.03 8.27
C VAL A 31 1.89 8.47 8.20
N TRP A 32 2.71 8.78 7.21
CA TRP A 32 3.29 10.12 7.03
C TRP A 32 2.35 11.07 6.28
N ALA A 33 1.56 10.52 5.35
CA ALA A 33 0.47 11.19 4.67
C ALA A 33 -0.53 10.16 4.15
N ALA A 34 -1.82 10.54 4.08
CA ALA A 34 -2.87 9.70 3.51
C ALA A 34 -3.97 10.57 2.90
N HIS A 35 -4.77 9.98 2.01
CA HIS A 35 -5.91 10.66 1.43
C HIS A 35 -6.94 10.98 2.53
N PRO A 36 -7.43 12.24 2.63
CA PRO A 36 -8.43 12.60 3.62
C PRO A 36 -9.70 11.75 3.49
N GLY A 37 -10.15 11.16 4.60
CA GLY A 37 -11.32 10.28 4.61
C GLY A 37 -11.05 8.85 4.10
N GLY A 38 -9.82 8.54 3.70
CA GLY A 38 -9.37 7.19 3.38
C GLY A 38 -9.22 6.30 4.61
N GLU A 39 -9.25 4.99 4.38
CA GLU A 39 -9.00 3.97 5.41
C GLU A 39 -7.50 3.83 5.70
N PHE A 40 -6.63 4.15 4.73
CA PHE A 40 -5.19 4.04 4.91
C PHE A 40 -4.61 5.01 5.95
N ALA A 41 -5.33 6.07 6.29
CA ALA A 41 -4.98 6.94 7.42
C ALA A 41 -4.99 6.19 8.77
N LYS A 42 -5.69 5.05 8.86
CA LYS A 42 -5.85 4.24 10.06
C LYS A 42 -4.85 3.07 10.15
N ILE A 43 -3.91 2.96 9.19
CA ILE A 43 -2.91 1.88 9.20
C ILE A 43 -2.10 1.95 10.50
N THR A 44 -1.99 0.82 11.18
CA THR A 44 -1.31 0.73 12.47
C THR A 44 0.15 0.24 12.33
N PRO A 45 1.03 0.53 13.31
CA PRO A 45 2.39 0.00 13.31
C PRO A 45 2.46 -1.53 13.21
N ALA A 46 1.49 -2.24 13.80
CA ALA A 46 1.43 -3.71 13.73
C ALA A 46 1.14 -4.20 12.29
N GLU A 47 0.26 -3.52 11.55
CA GLU A 47 -0.02 -3.84 10.15
C GLU A 47 1.20 -3.55 9.26
N ILE A 48 1.92 -2.45 9.54
CA ILE A 48 3.19 -2.11 8.88
C ILE A 48 4.24 -3.20 9.11
N ASP A 49 4.35 -3.70 10.33
CA ASP A 49 5.29 -4.77 10.67
C ASP A 49 4.95 -6.08 9.97
N ILE A 50 3.67 -6.43 9.83
CA ILE A 50 3.25 -7.61 9.07
C ILE A 50 3.63 -7.46 7.59
N LEU A 51 3.41 -6.29 6.99
CA LEU A 51 3.82 -6.00 5.62
C LEU A 51 5.34 -6.06 5.44
N ALA A 52 6.09 -5.47 6.37
CA ALA A 52 7.55 -5.38 6.26
C ALA A 52 8.29 -6.68 6.66
N SER A 53 7.72 -7.50 7.54
CA SER A 53 8.37 -8.68 8.10
C SER A 53 8.55 -9.80 7.08
N SER A 54 9.78 -10.26 6.90
CA SER A 54 10.12 -11.40 6.03
C SER A 54 9.85 -12.78 6.66
N LYS A 55 9.51 -12.85 7.95
CA LYS A 55 9.57 -14.11 8.72
C LYS A 55 8.38 -15.05 8.51
N ASP A 56 7.17 -14.52 8.32
CA ASP A 56 5.93 -15.33 8.30
C ASP A 56 5.10 -15.11 7.02
N ARG A 57 5.78 -15.15 5.86
CA ARG A 57 5.09 -14.98 4.56
C ARG A 57 4.10 -16.10 4.24
N VAL A 58 4.24 -17.29 4.83
CA VAL A 58 3.26 -18.38 4.66
C VAL A 58 1.92 -18.00 5.31
N THR A 59 1.95 -17.49 6.54
CA THR A 59 0.76 -17.01 7.27
C THR A 59 0.13 -15.80 6.58
N PHE A 60 0.96 -14.95 5.97
CA PHE A 60 0.53 -13.79 5.19
C PHE A 60 -0.40 -14.19 4.02
N PHE A 61 -0.15 -15.31 3.35
CA PHE A 61 -1.02 -15.83 2.28
C PHE A 61 -2.27 -16.57 2.81
N THR A 62 -2.16 -17.31 3.92
CA THR A 62 -3.26 -18.15 4.41
C THR A 62 -4.27 -17.40 5.29
N ALA A 63 -3.81 -16.53 6.18
CA ALA A 63 -4.67 -15.74 7.06
C ALA A 63 -5.12 -14.40 6.42
N GLY A 64 -4.35 -13.90 5.45
CA GLY A 64 -4.49 -12.54 4.93
C GLY A 64 -3.93 -11.50 5.90
N LEU A 65 -4.29 -10.24 5.68
CA LEU A 65 -3.91 -9.13 6.56
C LEU A 65 -5.06 -8.13 6.72
N THR A 66 -4.86 -7.15 7.59
CA THR A 66 -5.71 -5.96 7.64
C THR A 66 -4.91 -4.72 7.25
N LEU A 67 -5.56 -3.78 6.57
CA LEU A 67 -5.02 -2.45 6.30
C LEU A 67 -6.06 -1.41 6.70
N GLY A 68 -5.78 -0.66 7.77
CA GLY A 68 -6.68 0.41 8.20
C GLY A 68 -8.09 -0.10 8.54
N ASN A 69 -8.18 -1.25 9.22
CA ASN A 69 -9.42 -1.98 9.54
C ASN A 69 -10.10 -2.74 8.39
N GLU A 70 -9.59 -2.68 7.16
CA GLU A 70 -10.11 -3.49 6.06
C GLU A 70 -9.39 -4.83 5.98
N LYS A 71 -10.16 -5.93 5.97
CA LYS A 71 -9.60 -7.27 5.73
C LYS A 71 -9.17 -7.41 4.27
N CYS A 72 -8.03 -8.05 4.07
CA CYS A 72 -7.36 -8.16 2.79
C CYS A 72 -6.82 -9.58 2.54
N SER A 73 -6.76 -10.00 1.28
CA SER A 73 -6.02 -11.17 0.80
C SER A 73 -4.82 -10.72 -0.03
N VAL A 74 -3.70 -11.37 0.20
CA VAL A 74 -2.49 -11.19 -0.61
C VAL A 74 -2.64 -11.99 -1.89
N LEU A 75 -2.45 -11.33 -3.03
CA LEU A 75 -2.45 -11.96 -4.35
C LEU A 75 -1.03 -12.32 -4.78
N ARG A 76 -0.08 -11.43 -4.51
CA ARG A 76 1.33 -11.58 -4.85
C ARG A 76 2.18 -10.86 -3.81
N ASP A 77 3.23 -11.51 -3.33
CA ASP A 77 4.22 -10.89 -2.45
C ASP A 77 5.61 -10.96 -3.07
N ARG A 78 6.13 -9.78 -3.42
CA ARG A 78 7.48 -9.55 -3.96
C ARG A 78 8.16 -8.42 -3.18
N PHE A 79 7.73 -8.18 -1.94
CA PHE A 79 8.17 -7.05 -1.13
C PHE A 79 9.68 -7.05 -0.87
N ASN A 80 10.26 -8.24 -0.73
CA ASN A 80 11.69 -8.46 -0.47
C ASN A 80 12.45 -9.01 -1.68
N VAL A 81 11.85 -8.98 -2.88
CA VAL A 81 12.53 -9.38 -4.12
C VAL A 81 13.12 -8.14 -4.75
N ASP A 82 14.44 -8.16 -4.94
CA ASP A 82 15.17 -7.04 -5.53
C ASP A 82 14.63 -6.71 -6.92
N ASN A 83 14.50 -5.41 -7.21
CA ASN A 83 13.92 -4.84 -8.42
C ASN A 83 12.39 -5.00 -8.58
N GLU A 84 11.71 -5.77 -7.74
CA GLU A 84 10.24 -5.87 -7.74
C GLU A 84 9.60 -5.04 -6.62
N TRP A 85 10.04 -5.23 -5.36
CA TRP A 85 9.61 -4.48 -4.16
C TRP A 85 8.12 -4.13 -4.08
N SER A 86 7.24 -5.04 -4.49
CA SER A 86 5.81 -4.79 -4.57
C SER A 86 4.98 -5.93 -3.97
N VAL A 87 3.76 -5.60 -3.53
CA VAL A 87 2.77 -6.56 -3.05
C VAL A 87 1.44 -6.18 -3.66
N ASP A 88 0.79 -7.17 -4.27
CA ASP A 88 -0.56 -7.02 -4.78
C ASP A 88 -1.53 -7.64 -3.78
N ILE A 89 -2.53 -6.85 -3.39
CA ILE A 89 -3.49 -7.17 -2.34
C ILE A 89 -4.89 -6.91 -2.89
N ARG A 90 -5.88 -7.62 -2.37
CA ARG A 90 -7.30 -7.36 -2.64
C ARG A 90 -8.09 -7.32 -1.35
N THR A 91 -8.95 -6.33 -1.19
CA THR A 91 -9.83 -6.23 -0.02
C THR A 91 -10.88 -7.35 -0.04
N LYS A 92 -11.33 -7.75 1.15
CA LYS A 92 -12.39 -8.75 1.36
C LYS A 92 -13.62 -8.05 1.92
N CYS A 93 -14.79 -8.34 1.37
CA CYS A 93 -16.07 -7.91 1.92
C CYS A 93 -16.89 -9.14 2.32
N ALA A 94 -17.19 -9.29 3.62
CA ALA A 94 -17.98 -10.43 4.11
C ALA A 94 -19.47 -10.33 3.70
N GLY A 95 -19.96 -9.13 3.40
CA GLY A 95 -21.35 -8.87 3.02
C GLY A 95 -21.63 -8.88 1.51
N GLY A 96 -20.69 -9.35 0.69
CA GLY A 96 -20.87 -9.39 -0.78
C GLY A 96 -20.77 -8.03 -1.48
N GLY A 97 -20.32 -6.98 -0.78
CA GLY A 97 -20.06 -5.67 -1.37
C GLY A 97 -18.82 -5.62 -2.27
N PRO A 98 -18.56 -4.48 -2.93
CA PRO A 98 -17.44 -4.34 -3.85
C PRO A 98 -16.09 -4.58 -3.14
N THR A 99 -15.18 -5.23 -3.86
CA THR A 99 -13.80 -5.47 -3.43
C THR A 99 -12.85 -4.67 -4.32
N TYR A 100 -11.76 -4.20 -3.73
CA TYR A 100 -10.82 -3.30 -4.39
C TYR A 100 -9.44 -3.91 -4.45
N ASN A 101 -8.73 -3.66 -5.53
CA ASN A 101 -7.31 -3.99 -5.61
C ASN A 101 -6.51 -2.92 -4.87
N VAL A 102 -5.47 -3.37 -4.19
CA VAL A 102 -4.53 -2.55 -3.44
C VAL A 102 -3.13 -2.93 -3.90
N ALA A 103 -2.32 -1.95 -4.25
CA ALA A 103 -0.91 -2.16 -4.54
C ALA A 103 -0.07 -1.50 -3.45
N VAL A 104 0.92 -2.24 -2.97
CA VAL A 104 1.93 -1.74 -2.03
C VAL A 104 3.27 -1.79 -2.74
N SER A 105 4.03 -0.72 -2.68
CA SER A 105 5.40 -0.66 -3.21
C SER A 105 6.35 -0.06 -2.20
N ARG A 106 7.48 -0.71 -1.98
CA ARG A 106 8.45 -0.33 -0.95
C ARG A 106 9.58 0.52 -1.52
N ALA A 107 9.88 1.64 -0.89
CA ALA A 107 11.13 2.40 -1.06
C ALA A 107 12.17 1.99 0.00
N SER A 108 13.14 2.83 0.33
CA SER A 108 14.21 2.48 1.27
C SER A 108 13.72 2.48 2.72
N THR A 109 12.89 3.47 3.07
CA THR A 109 12.41 3.81 4.42
C THR A 109 10.88 3.96 4.49
N VAL A 110 10.24 4.20 3.34
CA VAL A 110 8.78 4.34 3.21
C VAL A 110 8.19 3.31 2.25
N MET A 111 6.89 3.08 2.37
CA MET A 111 6.09 2.32 1.41
C MET A 111 4.93 3.17 0.91
N ILE A 112 4.60 2.98 -0.36
CA ILE A 112 3.46 3.58 -1.04
C ILE A 112 2.35 2.55 -1.05
N VAL A 113 1.18 2.93 -0.54
CA VAL A 113 -0.02 2.10 -0.52
C VAL A 113 -1.07 2.83 -1.35
N VAL A 114 -1.63 2.16 -2.36
CA VAL A 114 -2.69 2.71 -3.22
C VAL A 114 -3.83 1.71 -3.34
N LYS A 115 -5.06 2.21 -3.37
CA LYS A 115 -6.28 1.45 -3.56
C LYS A 115 -6.96 1.93 -4.82
N GLY A 116 -7.30 1.01 -5.71
CA GLY A 116 -8.03 1.34 -6.93
C GLY A 116 -9.51 1.67 -6.67
N ASN A 117 -10.09 2.45 -7.57
CA ASN A 117 -11.54 2.54 -7.72
C ASN A 117 -12.15 1.18 -8.09
N GLU A 118 -13.48 1.08 -7.95
CA GLU A 118 -14.18 -0.14 -8.32
C GLU A 118 -13.94 -0.49 -9.80
N GLY A 119 -13.59 -1.75 -10.08
CA GLY A 119 -13.27 -2.20 -11.43
C GLY A 119 -11.83 -1.95 -11.90
N ILE A 120 -11.01 -1.20 -11.17
CA ILE A 120 -9.60 -0.98 -11.53
C ILE A 120 -8.78 -2.25 -11.30
N TYR A 121 -8.09 -2.71 -12.33
CA TYR A 121 -7.23 -3.91 -12.28
C TYR A 121 -5.91 -3.62 -11.59
N GLY A 122 -5.38 -4.61 -10.85
CA GLY A 122 -4.08 -4.53 -10.19
C GLY A 122 -2.92 -4.20 -11.14
N GLY A 123 -3.00 -4.63 -12.41
CA GLY A 123 -1.98 -4.34 -13.42
C GLY A 123 -1.87 -2.86 -13.81
N GLN A 124 -2.90 -2.05 -13.57
CA GLN A 124 -2.85 -0.59 -13.75
C GLN A 124 -2.40 0.12 -12.47
N LEU A 125 -2.73 -0.46 -11.32
CA LEU A 125 -2.48 0.12 -10.01
C LEU A 125 -1.03 -0.10 -9.52
N ASN A 126 -0.47 -1.28 -9.79
CA ASN A 126 0.88 -1.65 -9.36
C ASN A 126 1.98 -0.73 -9.94
N PRO A 127 2.00 -0.43 -11.27
CA PRO A 127 2.97 0.50 -11.83
C PRO A 127 2.92 1.88 -11.19
N LEU A 128 1.72 2.40 -10.89
CA LEU A 128 1.55 3.70 -10.24
C LEU A 128 2.24 3.75 -8.87
N ALA A 129 2.06 2.71 -8.05
CA ALA A 129 2.72 2.59 -6.75
C ALA A 129 4.24 2.42 -6.91
N TYR A 130 4.65 1.58 -7.86
CA TYR A 130 6.04 1.23 -8.09
C TYR A 130 6.86 2.43 -8.57
N ASP A 131 6.34 3.20 -9.52
CA ASP A 131 7.01 4.38 -10.07
C ASP A 131 7.19 5.47 -9.00
N MET A 132 6.17 5.68 -8.16
CA MET A 132 6.27 6.60 -7.02
C MET A 132 7.31 6.12 -6.00
N ALA A 133 7.30 4.83 -5.65
CA ALA A 133 8.31 4.26 -4.77
C ALA A 133 9.72 4.36 -5.38
N GLN A 134 9.87 4.16 -6.69
CA GLN A 134 11.15 4.31 -7.38
C GLN A 134 11.66 5.75 -7.36
N HIS A 135 10.77 6.74 -7.54
CA HIS A 135 11.10 8.15 -7.40
C HIS A 135 11.63 8.45 -5.98
N LEU A 136 10.94 7.95 -4.96
CA LEU A 136 11.36 8.13 -3.56
C LEU A 136 12.70 7.45 -3.26
N ARG A 137 12.95 6.25 -3.78
CA ARG A 137 14.27 5.59 -3.68
C ARG A 137 15.40 6.44 -4.25
N LYS A 138 15.18 7.04 -5.43
CA LYS A 138 16.15 7.95 -6.07
C LYS A 138 16.38 9.22 -5.24
N ALA A 139 15.37 9.65 -4.48
CA ALA A 139 15.44 10.78 -3.56
C ALA A 139 16.06 10.41 -2.19
N GLY A 140 16.46 9.16 -1.97
CA GLY A 140 17.07 8.68 -0.72
C GLY A 140 16.08 8.22 0.36
N TYR A 141 14.81 8.05 -0.01
CA TYR A 141 13.73 7.57 0.87
C TYR A 141 13.34 6.13 0.62
#